data_AF-A0A3N5SMC2-F1
#
_entry.id   AF-A0A3N5SMC2-F1
#
_cell.length_a   1.000
_cell.length_b   1.000
_cell.length_c   1.000
_cell.angle_alpha   90.00
_cell.angle_beta   90.00
_cell.angle_gamma   90.00
#
_symmetry.space_group_name_H-M   'P 1'
#
loop_
_entity.id
_entity.type
_entity.pdbx_description
1 polymer ?
#
loop_
_entity_poly.entity_id
_entity_poly.type
_entity_poly.pdbx_seq_one_letter_code
_entity_poly.pdbx_strand_id
1 'polypeptide(L)'
;MPTKSFLRTLGLLVVIVSLLPVTSLSAQDRGGSGGGTWMHDSHDDLYRTPLGAIPVQSTVLLRFRATTGTLNAATVRVWNERAQEQTLLPMQVVGATPEGYEFWEATLDVGKDPTIYWYRFILEISDGEVLYYEDDFRPAEVEGAYYPGEEGGVGMSYEASPDLSWQITVYDPDFYTPEWMRNAVIYQIFPDRFRNGDPSNDPADDSLTFYDGQRSIFHEIWNEPPVDPTKPGEYQNRWGVDFFGGDLAGITEKLDYLQDLGVTAIYLNPIFEARSNHRYDTADFKQIDPTLGTLEDFQALVAEANQRGIVLILDGVFNHMSSDSPAFDRYGRYDEQGACESLDSPHRLWFFFVPPQGQQPSVCVENPQGATYYTSW
;
A
#
# COMPACT_ATOMS: atom_id res chain seq x y z
N MET A 1 -3.46 30.09 -66.67
CA MET A 1 -2.69 28.85 -66.94
C MET A 1 -1.21 29.25 -66.97
N PRO A 2 -0.37 28.68 -66.10
CA PRO A 2 0.44 29.49 -65.20
C PRO A 2 1.86 29.79 -65.71
N THR A 3 2.38 30.93 -65.29
CA THR A 3 3.81 31.30 -65.34
C THR A 3 4.23 31.91 -64.00
N LYS A 4 5.51 31.72 -63.66
CA LYS A 4 6.39 32.44 -62.71
C LYS A 4 6.45 31.97 -61.23
N SER A 5 7.49 31.16 -60.96
CA SER A 5 8.64 31.38 -60.05
C SER A 5 8.50 32.36 -58.86
N PHE A 6 8.89 31.93 -57.64
CA PHE A 6 10.02 32.49 -56.86
C PHE A 6 10.35 31.68 -55.57
N LEU A 7 11.58 31.13 -55.52
CA LEU A 7 12.58 30.98 -54.43
C LEU A 7 12.27 30.69 -52.93
N ARG A 8 13.24 29.94 -52.35
CA ARG A 8 13.86 29.99 -50.98
C ARG A 8 13.18 29.15 -49.86
N THR A 9 13.83 28.35 -49.00
CA THR A 9 15.24 27.99 -48.69
C THR A 9 15.26 26.78 -47.72
N LEU A 10 16.35 26.01 -47.73
CA LEU A 10 17.08 25.36 -46.62
C LEU A 10 16.39 24.42 -45.61
N GLY A 11 17.03 23.25 -45.37
CA GLY A 11 16.89 22.51 -44.11
C GLY A 11 17.13 21.00 -44.19
N LEU A 12 18.31 20.56 -44.65
CA LEU A 12 18.74 19.15 -44.54
C LEU A 12 19.28 18.92 -43.11
N LEU A 13 18.56 18.18 -42.27
CA LEU A 13 19.07 17.71 -40.97
C LEU A 13 19.49 16.24 -41.12
N VAL A 14 20.79 16.01 -41.18
CA VAL A 14 21.40 14.67 -41.06
C VAL A 14 21.54 14.40 -39.57
N VAL A 15 20.78 13.44 -39.04
CA VAL A 15 20.99 12.91 -37.69
C VAL A 15 22.03 11.78 -37.80
N ILE A 16 23.27 12.08 -37.44
CA ILE A 16 24.28 11.07 -37.13
C ILE A 16 23.96 10.58 -35.73
N VAL A 17 23.33 9.41 -35.62
CA VAL A 17 23.26 8.67 -34.36
C VAL A 17 24.63 8.03 -34.17
N SER A 18 25.49 8.68 -33.39
CA SER A 18 26.70 8.05 -32.86
C SER A 18 26.26 7.04 -31.82
N LEU A 19 26.28 5.75 -32.19
CA LEU A 19 26.22 4.62 -31.28
C LEU A 19 27.44 4.69 -30.35
N LEU A 20 27.26 5.29 -29.18
CA LEU A 20 28.13 5.03 -28.04
C LEU A 20 27.86 3.58 -27.59
N PRO A 21 28.89 2.79 -27.27
CA PRO A 21 28.68 1.44 -26.77
C PRO A 21 27.92 1.53 -25.46
N VAL A 22 26.73 0.94 -25.44
CA VAL A 22 26.03 0.57 -24.20
C VAL A 22 26.95 -0.46 -23.52
N THR A 23 27.76 0.00 -22.58
CA THR A 23 28.51 -0.90 -21.69
C THR A 23 27.48 -1.66 -20.87
N SER A 24 27.47 -2.97 -20.98
CA SER A 24 26.65 -3.86 -20.16
C SER A 24 26.93 -3.60 -18.68
N LEU A 25 25.89 -3.33 -17.90
CA LEU A 25 25.91 -3.42 -16.44
C LEU A 25 26.15 -4.89 -16.05
N SER A 26 27.40 -5.32 -15.96
CA SER A 26 27.74 -6.62 -15.39
C SER A 26 27.99 -6.44 -13.89
N ALA A 27 27.10 -7.01 -13.09
CA ALA A 27 27.38 -7.35 -11.70
C ALA A 27 28.65 -8.23 -11.66
N GLN A 28 29.69 -7.77 -10.97
CA GLN A 28 30.84 -8.64 -10.69
C GLN A 28 30.59 -9.36 -9.37
N ASP A 29 30.32 -10.65 -9.47
CA ASP A 29 30.30 -11.52 -8.30
C ASP A 29 31.75 -11.76 -7.83
N ARG A 30 32.25 -10.84 -7.02
CA ARG A 30 33.39 -11.08 -6.12
C ARG A 30 32.93 -11.16 -4.67
N GLY A 31 31.82 -11.85 -4.39
CA GLY A 31 31.44 -12.05 -2.99
C GLY A 31 30.06 -12.60 -2.65
N GLY A 32 29.40 -13.40 -3.49
CA GLY A 32 28.25 -14.19 -3.07
C GLY A 32 28.60 -15.14 -1.92
N SER A 33 27.97 -14.90 -0.76
CA SER A 33 27.92 -15.77 0.42
C SER A 33 29.25 -16.35 0.92
N GLY A 34 29.96 -15.56 1.75
CA GLY A 34 31.06 -16.05 2.59
C GLY A 34 32.46 -15.85 2.01
N GLY A 35 33.06 -14.68 2.29
CA GLY A 35 34.50 -14.46 2.09
C GLY A 35 34.91 -13.62 0.88
N GLY A 36 34.00 -12.80 0.32
CA GLY A 36 34.37 -11.81 -0.69
C GLY A 36 35.40 -10.79 -0.19
N THR A 37 36.22 -10.27 -1.12
CA THR A 37 37.25 -9.23 -0.88
C THR A 37 36.67 -7.96 -0.26
N TRP A 38 35.35 -7.72 -0.39
CA TRP A 38 34.66 -6.51 0.02
C TRP A 38 33.31 -6.88 0.62
N MET A 39 32.83 -6.15 1.62
CA MET A 39 31.50 -6.40 2.20
C MET A 39 30.93 -5.19 2.94
N HIS A 40 29.64 -4.96 2.72
CA HIS A 40 28.75 -4.21 3.60
C HIS A 40 27.40 -4.93 3.64
N ASP A 41 26.84 -5.05 4.83
CA ASP A 41 25.50 -5.61 5.05
C ASP A 41 24.68 -4.63 5.90
N SER A 42 23.67 -4.01 5.30
CA SER A 42 22.87 -2.99 5.99
C SER A 42 21.94 -3.54 7.08
N HIS A 43 21.84 -4.88 7.22
CA HIS A 43 21.11 -5.58 8.28
C HIS A 43 22.00 -6.08 9.42
N ASP A 44 23.32 -5.91 9.33
CA ASP A 44 24.28 -6.32 10.34
C ASP A 44 24.84 -5.09 11.09
N ASP A 45 24.77 -5.14 12.42
CA ASP A 45 25.15 -4.02 13.30
C ASP A 45 26.65 -3.70 13.29
N LEU A 46 27.47 -4.63 12.78
CA LEU A 46 28.87 -4.41 12.48
C LEU A 46 29.04 -3.37 11.36
N TYR A 47 28.16 -3.39 10.35
CA TYR A 47 28.29 -2.55 9.16
C TYR A 47 27.42 -1.31 9.19
N ARG A 48 26.33 -1.32 9.96
CA ARG A 48 25.46 -0.15 10.16
C ARG A 48 24.95 -0.07 11.58
N THR A 49 25.18 1.06 12.25
CA THR A 49 24.67 1.31 13.60
C THR A 49 24.14 2.74 13.73
N PRO A 50 22.91 2.98 14.20
CA PRO A 50 21.89 1.99 14.57
C PRO A 50 21.26 1.29 13.34
N LEU A 51 20.68 0.11 13.57
CA LEU A 51 19.84 -0.57 12.58
C LEU A 51 18.44 0.06 12.51
N GLY A 52 17.75 -0.16 11.40
CA GLY A 52 16.37 0.29 11.19
C GLY A 52 16.22 1.81 11.01
N ALA A 53 14.98 2.29 11.16
CA ALA A 53 14.70 3.72 11.14
C ALA A 53 15.28 4.41 12.38
N ILE A 54 15.75 5.64 12.24
CA ILE A 54 16.41 6.40 13.31
C ILE A 54 15.76 7.78 13.49
N PRO A 55 15.75 8.36 14.70
CA PRO A 55 15.19 9.69 14.90
C PRO A 55 16.11 10.76 14.27
N VAL A 56 15.54 11.93 13.98
CA VAL A 56 16.32 13.13 13.63
C VAL A 56 17.44 13.38 14.64
N GLN A 57 18.52 14.03 14.19
CA GLN A 57 19.70 14.35 15.02
C GLN A 57 20.43 13.13 15.60
N SER A 58 20.20 11.94 15.04
CA SER A 58 21.01 10.76 15.33
C SER A 58 22.33 10.78 14.55
N THR A 59 23.26 9.95 14.99
CA THR A 59 24.50 9.67 14.27
C THR A 59 24.47 8.22 13.79
N VAL A 60 24.74 7.99 12.51
CA VAL A 60 24.85 6.65 11.90
C VAL A 60 26.31 6.35 11.59
N LEU A 61 26.79 5.20 12.05
CA LEU A 61 28.06 4.62 11.66
C LEU A 61 27.83 3.69 10.47
N LEU A 62 28.57 3.92 9.39
CA LEU A 62 28.57 3.09 8.19
C LEU A 62 29.95 2.49 8.05
N ARG A 63 30.06 1.17 8.12
CA ARG A 63 31.31 0.44 7.92
C ARG A 63 31.33 -0.35 6.64
N PHE A 64 32.53 -0.52 6.11
CA PHE A 64 32.81 -1.29 4.92
C PHE A 64 34.04 -2.17 5.18
N ARG A 65 33.94 -3.47 4.95
CA ARG A 65 35.09 -4.38 5.06
C ARG A 65 35.77 -4.51 3.69
N ALA A 66 37.10 -4.46 3.67
CA ALA A 66 37.89 -4.84 2.51
C ALA A 66 39.08 -5.72 2.90
N THR A 67 39.64 -6.48 1.98
CA THR A 67 40.93 -7.15 2.18
C THR A 67 42.02 -6.09 2.37
N THR A 68 42.92 -6.32 3.32
CA THR A 68 44.00 -5.38 3.66
C THR A 68 44.80 -4.99 2.42
N GLY A 69 44.92 -3.67 2.18
CA GLY A 69 45.72 -3.12 1.08
C GLY A 69 45.07 -3.17 -0.32
N THR A 70 43.81 -3.59 -0.46
CA THR A 70 43.12 -3.55 -1.78
C THR A 70 42.45 -2.21 -2.08
N LEU A 71 42.29 -1.36 -1.06
CA LEU A 71 41.67 -0.04 -1.16
C LEU A 71 42.70 1.08 -0.95
N ASN A 72 42.71 2.05 -1.86
CA ASN A 72 43.39 3.32 -1.67
C ASN A 72 42.50 4.28 -0.85
N ALA A 73 41.20 4.30 -1.14
CA ALA A 73 40.21 5.10 -0.43
C ALA A 73 38.81 4.51 -0.52
N ALA A 74 38.00 4.69 0.52
CA ALA A 74 36.56 4.45 0.47
C ALA A 74 35.81 5.73 0.86
N THR A 75 34.72 6.01 0.15
CA THR A 75 33.85 7.17 0.39
C THR A 75 32.41 6.71 0.42
N VAL A 76 31.64 7.14 1.42
CA VAL A 76 30.18 6.99 1.40
C VAL A 76 29.58 8.18 0.68
N ARG A 77 28.85 7.93 -0.40
CA ARG A 77 27.98 8.95 -1.02
C ARG A 77 26.63 8.86 -0.37
N VAL A 78 26.13 9.97 0.14
CA VAL A 78 24.83 10.09 0.80
C VAL A 78 23.98 11.14 0.08
N TRP A 79 22.72 10.84 -0.18
CA TRP A 79 21.71 11.78 -0.70
C TRP A 79 20.60 11.99 0.30
N ASN A 80 20.28 13.25 0.57
CA ASN A 80 19.16 13.63 1.42
C ASN A 80 17.95 13.99 0.54
N GLU A 81 16.90 13.19 0.62
CA GLU A 81 15.71 13.34 -0.23
C GLU A 81 14.99 14.67 0.00
N ARG A 82 14.80 15.09 1.25
CA ARG A 82 14.15 16.37 1.55
C ARG A 82 14.98 17.56 1.09
N ALA A 83 16.29 17.54 1.34
CA ALA A 83 17.17 18.66 0.98
C ALA A 83 17.52 18.68 -0.51
N GLN A 84 17.36 17.55 -1.22
CA GLN A 84 17.82 17.34 -2.60
C GLN A 84 19.33 17.63 -2.73
N GLU A 85 20.11 17.17 -1.73
CA GLU A 85 21.54 17.45 -1.61
C GLU A 85 22.36 16.17 -1.44
N GLN A 86 23.55 16.17 -2.04
CA GLN A 86 24.53 15.10 -1.91
C GLN A 86 25.67 15.50 -0.96
N THR A 87 26.06 14.56 -0.11
CA THR A 87 27.28 14.64 0.72
C THR A 87 28.19 13.45 0.40
N LEU A 88 29.50 13.69 0.37
CA LEU A 88 30.53 12.65 0.26
C LEU A 88 31.27 12.57 1.59
N LEU A 89 31.26 11.41 2.23
CA LEU A 89 31.86 11.14 3.52
C LEU A 89 33.09 10.24 3.33
N PRO A 90 34.32 10.77 3.39
CA PRO A 90 35.52 9.95 3.35
C PRO A 90 35.55 8.99 4.53
N MET A 91 35.87 7.73 4.27
CA MET A 91 35.98 6.71 5.31
C MET A 91 37.41 6.60 5.84
N GLN A 92 37.55 6.16 7.09
CA GLN A 92 38.85 5.89 7.72
C GLN A 92 38.94 4.44 8.18
N VAL A 93 40.13 3.85 8.11
CA VAL A 93 40.36 2.51 8.68
C VAL A 93 40.28 2.58 10.20
N VAL A 94 39.35 1.84 10.79
CA VAL A 94 39.11 1.80 12.25
C VAL A 94 39.55 0.48 12.90
N GLY A 95 39.86 -0.54 12.10
CA GLY A 95 40.32 -1.82 12.61
C GLY A 95 40.78 -2.76 11.51
N ALA A 96 41.51 -3.80 11.91
CA ALA A 96 41.94 -4.89 11.04
C ALA A 96 41.77 -6.23 11.76
N THR A 97 41.63 -7.28 10.98
CA THR A 97 41.43 -8.66 11.45
C THR A 97 42.67 -9.50 11.17
N PRO A 98 42.98 -10.53 12.00
CA PRO A 98 44.06 -11.47 11.74
C PRO A 98 43.94 -12.19 10.38
N GLU A 99 42.71 -12.31 9.86
CA GLU A 99 42.38 -12.95 8.59
C GLU A 99 42.71 -12.07 7.36
N GLY A 100 43.21 -10.85 7.57
CA GLY A 100 43.65 -9.95 6.49
C GLY A 100 42.54 -9.07 5.91
N TYR A 101 41.58 -8.66 6.75
CA TYR A 101 40.59 -7.63 6.40
C TYR A 101 40.78 -6.35 7.22
N GLU A 102 40.49 -5.21 6.62
CA GLU A 102 40.37 -3.90 7.26
C GLU A 102 38.91 -3.43 7.23
N PHE A 103 38.50 -2.72 8.28
CA PHE A 103 37.20 -2.06 8.39
C PHE A 103 37.38 -0.56 8.21
N TRP A 104 36.72 -0.03 7.20
CA TRP A 104 36.59 1.39 6.92
C TRP A 104 35.30 1.90 7.56
N GLU A 105 35.30 3.07 8.18
CA GLU A 105 34.12 3.67 8.82
C GLU A 105 33.96 5.14 8.39
N ALA A 106 32.72 5.54 8.16
CA ALA A 106 32.32 6.94 8.11
C ALA A 106 31.13 7.17 9.03
N THR A 107 31.03 8.42 9.50
CA THR A 107 29.95 8.89 10.35
C THR A 107 29.03 9.80 9.56
N LEU A 108 27.73 9.48 9.55
CA LEU A 108 26.67 10.34 9.01
C LEU A 108 25.89 10.96 10.18
N ASP A 109 26.04 12.27 10.35
CA ASP A 109 25.20 13.03 11.27
C ASP A 109 23.90 13.43 10.56
N VAL A 110 22.79 12.94 11.10
CA VAL A 110 21.46 13.15 10.52
C VAL A 110 20.91 14.51 10.91
N GLY A 111 20.26 15.17 9.95
CA GLY A 111 19.66 16.49 10.14
C GLY A 111 18.51 16.51 11.15
N LYS A 112 17.98 17.71 11.37
CA LYS A 112 16.85 17.98 12.28
C LYS A 112 15.46 17.68 11.69
N ASP A 113 15.39 17.41 10.39
CA ASP A 113 14.13 17.25 9.65
C ASP A 113 13.93 15.79 9.24
N PRO A 114 12.74 15.18 9.43
CA PRO A 114 12.45 13.83 8.99
C PRO A 114 12.62 13.69 7.47
N THR A 115 13.35 12.68 7.01
CA THR A 115 13.71 12.53 5.59
C THR A 115 14.12 11.09 5.31
N ILE A 116 14.43 10.82 4.04
CA ILE A 116 15.09 9.59 3.62
C ILE A 116 16.51 9.94 3.20
N TYR A 117 17.48 9.24 3.75
CA TYR A 117 18.84 9.27 3.25
C TYR A 117 19.11 8.02 2.42
N TRP A 118 19.73 8.21 1.26
CA TRP A 118 20.13 7.14 0.35
C TRP A 118 21.65 7.08 0.26
N TYR A 119 22.26 5.95 0.60
CA TYR A 119 23.71 5.83 0.59
C TYR A 119 24.26 4.67 -0.25
N ARG A 120 25.49 4.85 -0.72
CA ARG A 120 26.31 3.83 -1.37
C ARG A 120 27.79 4.08 -1.11
N PHE A 121 28.63 3.10 -1.41
CA PHE A 121 30.08 3.24 -1.30
C PHE A 121 30.71 3.46 -2.67
N ILE A 122 31.66 4.40 -2.72
CA ILE A 122 32.55 4.65 -3.84
C ILE A 122 33.94 4.21 -3.39
N LEU A 123 34.52 3.26 -4.11
CA LEU A 123 35.71 2.52 -3.72
C LEU A 123 36.82 2.80 -4.74
N GLU A 124 37.89 3.46 -4.31
CA GLU A 124 39.11 3.61 -5.11
C GLU A 124 40.06 2.46 -4.79
N ILE A 125 40.22 1.55 -5.74
CA ILE A 125 40.99 0.31 -5.55
C ILE A 125 42.47 0.55 -5.87
N SER A 126 43.35 -0.36 -5.45
CA SER A 126 44.81 -0.15 -5.46
C SER A 126 45.45 0.18 -6.82
N ASP A 127 44.81 -0.17 -7.94
CA ASP A 127 45.27 0.16 -9.30
C ASP A 127 44.75 1.50 -9.83
N GLY A 128 43.92 2.20 -9.06
CA GLY A 128 43.31 3.49 -9.39
C GLY A 128 41.92 3.40 -10.03
N GLU A 129 41.37 2.19 -10.24
CA GLU A 129 39.99 2.04 -10.70
C GLU A 129 38.98 2.40 -9.58
N VAL A 130 37.81 2.88 -9.99
CA VAL A 130 36.71 3.22 -9.09
C VAL A 130 35.58 2.22 -9.26
N LEU A 131 35.17 1.57 -8.17
CA LEU A 131 34.01 0.70 -8.11
C LEU A 131 32.93 1.33 -7.23
N TYR A 132 31.68 0.96 -7.51
CA TYR A 132 30.53 1.32 -6.69
C TYR A 132 30.05 0.07 -5.96
N TYR A 133 29.89 0.15 -4.64
CA TYR A 133 29.29 -0.92 -3.86
C TYR A 133 27.93 -0.46 -3.35
N GLU A 134 26.91 -1.15 -3.84
CA GLU A 134 25.50 -0.77 -3.83
C GLU A 134 24.64 -1.98 -3.46
N ASP A 135 23.36 -1.76 -3.17
CA ASP A 135 22.42 -2.83 -2.89
C ASP A 135 22.35 -3.80 -4.07
N ASP A 136 22.25 -5.11 -3.79
CA ASP A 136 22.40 -6.15 -4.82
C ASP A 136 21.10 -6.42 -5.60
N PHE A 137 19.98 -5.80 -5.20
CA PHE A 137 18.68 -6.09 -5.75
C PHE A 137 18.26 -5.16 -6.90
N ARG A 138 17.93 -5.79 -8.04
CA ARG A 138 17.02 -5.28 -9.06
C ARG A 138 15.99 -6.37 -9.39
N PRO A 139 14.68 -6.10 -9.34
CA PRO A 139 13.75 -6.91 -10.11
C PRO A 139 14.05 -6.64 -11.59
N ALA A 140 14.44 -7.67 -12.32
CA ALA A 140 14.93 -7.58 -13.70
C ALA A 140 13.88 -7.12 -14.74
N GLU A 141 12.66 -6.78 -14.32
CA GLU A 141 11.50 -6.77 -15.21
C GLU A 141 10.83 -5.40 -15.37
N VAL A 142 11.09 -4.41 -14.50
CA VAL A 142 10.46 -3.08 -14.61
C VAL A 142 11.41 -1.96 -14.17
N GLU A 143 11.83 -1.13 -15.11
CA GLU A 143 12.50 0.14 -14.85
C GLU A 143 11.56 1.05 -14.03
N GLY A 144 11.95 1.37 -12.79
CA GLY A 144 11.15 2.19 -11.86
C GLY A 144 10.18 1.42 -10.94
N ALA A 145 10.21 0.08 -10.91
CA ALA A 145 9.44 -0.65 -9.91
C ALA A 145 10.17 -0.73 -8.56
N TYR A 146 9.51 -0.17 -7.55
CA TYR A 146 9.86 -0.26 -6.14
C TYR A 146 9.24 -1.54 -5.55
N TYR A 147 10.05 -2.42 -4.95
CA TYR A 147 9.57 -3.63 -4.26
C TYR A 147 10.02 -3.61 -2.79
N PRO A 148 9.10 -3.37 -1.83
CA PRO A 148 9.43 -3.20 -0.41
C PRO A 148 9.80 -4.49 0.33
N GLY A 149 9.86 -5.64 -0.35
CA GLY A 149 10.04 -6.96 0.29
C GLY A 149 11.49 -7.36 0.57
N GLU A 150 12.47 -6.75 -0.09
CA GLU A 150 13.88 -7.14 -0.07
C GLU A 150 14.81 -5.93 -0.16
N GLU A 151 14.51 -4.86 0.59
CA GLU A 151 15.42 -3.70 0.71
C GLU A 151 16.48 -3.95 1.79
N GLY A 152 17.76 -3.74 1.44
CA GLY A 152 18.87 -3.92 2.36
C GLY A 152 19.44 -5.33 2.40
N GLY A 153 20.41 -5.52 3.29
CA GLY A 153 21.26 -6.71 3.30
C GLY A 153 22.62 -6.46 2.67
N VAL A 154 23.20 -7.54 2.13
CA VAL A 154 24.54 -7.56 1.55
C VAL A 154 24.54 -6.89 0.17
N GLY A 155 25.51 -6.01 -0.08
CA GLY A 155 25.64 -5.38 -1.41
C GLY A 155 26.52 -6.12 -2.41
N MET A 156 26.64 -5.51 -3.59
CA MET A 156 27.49 -5.96 -4.68
C MET A 156 28.29 -4.82 -5.32
N SER A 157 29.40 -5.17 -5.98
CA SER A 157 30.25 -4.22 -6.69
C SER A 157 29.83 -4.04 -8.15
N TYR A 158 29.92 -2.80 -8.64
CA TYR A 158 29.60 -2.39 -10.01
C TYR A 158 30.70 -1.47 -10.56
N GLU A 159 31.04 -1.62 -11.84
CA GLU A 159 31.99 -0.72 -12.54
C GLU A 159 31.40 0.66 -12.83
N ALA A 160 30.07 0.72 -12.96
CA ALA A 160 29.30 1.95 -13.07
C ALA A 160 28.09 1.85 -12.15
N SER A 161 27.83 2.92 -11.41
CA SER A 161 26.74 2.98 -10.43
C SER A 161 25.37 2.67 -11.07
N PRO A 162 24.68 1.58 -10.68
CA PRO A 162 23.30 1.31 -11.07
C PRO A 162 22.26 2.16 -10.32
N ASP A 163 22.67 2.96 -9.35
CA ASP A 163 21.82 3.80 -8.48
C ASP A 163 21.00 3.01 -7.43
N LEU A 164 21.50 1.85 -7.00
CA LEU A 164 20.88 0.96 -6.00
C LEU A 164 21.37 1.32 -4.60
N SER A 165 20.88 2.43 -4.06
CA SER A 165 21.30 2.90 -2.74
C SER A 165 20.51 2.24 -1.62
N TRP A 166 21.18 1.99 -0.49
CA TRP A 166 20.48 1.63 0.73
C TRP A 166 19.73 2.81 1.33
N GLN A 167 18.60 2.51 1.97
CA GLN A 167 17.75 3.49 2.62
C GLN A 167 18.05 3.60 4.12
N ILE A 168 18.12 4.85 4.60
CA ILE A 168 18.03 5.20 6.02
C ILE A 168 16.80 6.10 6.21
N THR A 169 15.75 5.55 6.80
CA THR A 169 14.55 6.29 7.17
C THR A 169 14.80 7.10 8.43
N VAL A 170 14.63 8.41 8.34
CA VAL A 170 14.76 9.34 9.48
C VAL A 170 13.38 9.86 9.87
N TYR A 171 12.99 9.60 11.10
CA TYR A 171 11.66 9.95 11.61
C TYR A 171 11.71 11.04 12.69
N ASP A 172 10.58 11.71 12.88
CA ASP A 172 10.37 12.62 14.02
C ASP A 172 10.13 11.76 15.28
N PRO A 173 10.96 11.85 16.33
CA PRO A 173 10.75 11.08 17.57
C PRO A 173 9.43 11.42 18.26
N ASP A 174 8.83 12.58 17.98
CA ASP A 174 7.51 12.97 18.49
C ASP A 174 6.36 12.36 17.66
N PHE A 175 6.65 11.71 16.52
CA PHE A 175 5.67 10.94 15.76
C PHE A 175 5.26 9.69 16.55
N TYR A 176 4.09 9.78 17.16
CA TYR A 176 3.52 8.71 17.96
C TYR A 176 2.69 7.75 17.10
N THR A 177 3.05 6.46 17.17
CA THR A 177 2.15 5.38 16.76
C THR A 177 1.60 4.69 18.01
N PRO A 178 0.31 4.31 18.05
CA PRO A 178 -0.28 3.72 19.25
C PRO A 178 0.49 2.49 19.74
N GLU A 179 0.93 2.48 21.01
CA GLU A 179 1.76 1.40 21.56
C GLU A 179 1.08 0.03 21.49
N TRP A 180 -0.24 -0.01 21.69
CA TRP A 180 -1.03 -1.24 21.62
C TRP A 180 -0.95 -1.89 20.23
N MET A 181 -0.84 -1.09 19.16
CA MET A 181 -0.83 -1.58 17.78
C MET A 181 0.47 -2.34 17.46
N ARG A 182 1.60 -1.93 18.06
CA ARG A 182 2.92 -2.57 17.84
C ARG A 182 2.98 -3.99 18.36
N ASN A 183 2.12 -4.33 19.32
CA ASN A 183 2.09 -5.63 20.00
C ASN A 183 0.77 -6.38 19.74
N ALA A 184 -0.05 -5.89 18.81
CA ALA A 184 -1.38 -6.42 18.61
C ALA A 184 -1.36 -7.78 17.90
N VAL A 185 -2.13 -8.73 18.42
CA VAL A 185 -2.56 -9.93 17.68
C VAL A 185 -3.95 -9.63 17.13
N ILE A 186 -4.02 -9.37 15.82
CA ILE A 186 -5.25 -8.93 15.15
C ILE A 186 -6.01 -10.14 14.61
N TYR A 187 -7.31 -10.22 14.93
CA TYR A 187 -8.24 -11.19 14.36
C TYR A 187 -9.25 -10.47 13.47
N GLN A 188 -9.27 -10.80 12.17
CA GLN A 188 -10.24 -10.23 11.24
C GLN A 188 -11.56 -11.00 11.29
N ILE A 189 -12.68 -10.28 11.34
CA ILE A 189 -14.03 -10.84 11.31
C ILE A 189 -14.81 -10.27 10.12
N PHE A 190 -15.35 -11.17 9.31
CA PHE A 190 -16.43 -10.87 8.37
C PHE A 190 -17.76 -11.14 9.10
N PRO A 191 -18.53 -10.10 9.50
CA PRO A 191 -19.62 -10.23 10.47
C PRO A 191 -20.64 -11.32 10.13
N ASP A 192 -21.19 -11.28 8.92
CA ASP A 192 -22.26 -12.20 8.45
C ASP A 192 -21.86 -13.69 8.51
N ARG A 193 -20.56 -14.01 8.60
CA ARG A 193 -20.03 -15.39 8.57
C ARG A 193 -19.39 -15.85 9.86
N PHE A 194 -19.36 -15.01 10.89
CA PHE A 194 -18.64 -15.34 12.11
C PHE A 194 -19.51 -16.09 13.11
N ARG A 195 -20.66 -15.51 13.47
CA ARG A 195 -21.60 -16.07 14.45
C ARG A 195 -22.92 -15.31 14.40
N ASN A 196 -24.01 -16.02 14.19
CA ASN A 196 -25.36 -15.51 14.44
C ASN A 196 -25.65 -15.58 15.94
N GLY A 197 -25.90 -14.43 16.57
CA GLY A 197 -26.18 -14.28 18.00
C GLY A 197 -27.59 -13.78 18.29
N ASP A 198 -28.23 -13.08 17.35
CA ASP A 198 -29.61 -12.62 17.44
C ASP A 198 -30.39 -12.90 16.14
N PRO A 199 -31.05 -14.06 16.04
CA PRO A 199 -31.86 -14.40 14.88
C PRO A 199 -33.05 -13.48 14.61
N SER A 200 -33.37 -12.53 15.50
CA SER A 200 -34.47 -11.59 15.29
C SER A 200 -34.14 -10.48 14.29
N ASN A 201 -32.85 -10.25 14.01
CA ASN A 201 -32.37 -9.31 12.99
C ASN A 201 -32.00 -10.00 11.66
N ASP A 202 -32.13 -11.33 11.59
CA ASP A 202 -31.92 -12.09 10.36
C ASP A 202 -32.85 -11.60 9.25
N PRO A 203 -32.36 -11.46 8.01
CA PRO A 203 -33.23 -11.15 6.90
C PRO A 203 -34.20 -12.32 6.69
N ALA A 204 -35.50 -12.06 6.76
CA ALA A 204 -36.48 -13.06 6.34
C ALA A 204 -36.25 -13.44 4.87
N ASP A 205 -36.51 -14.70 4.52
CA ASP A 205 -36.29 -15.18 3.15
C ASP A 205 -36.97 -14.25 2.13
N ASP A 206 -36.22 -13.85 1.12
CA ASP A 206 -36.63 -12.90 0.07
C ASP A 206 -37.10 -11.49 0.52
N SER A 207 -36.93 -11.09 1.79
CA SER A 207 -37.42 -9.80 2.31
C SER A 207 -36.60 -8.59 1.85
N LEU A 208 -35.29 -8.79 1.61
CA LEU A 208 -34.40 -7.73 1.16
C LEU A 208 -34.33 -7.69 -0.37
N THR A 209 -34.64 -6.51 -0.93
CA THR A 209 -34.48 -6.25 -2.36
C THR A 209 -33.22 -5.42 -2.63
N PHE A 210 -32.42 -5.86 -3.59
CA PHE A 210 -31.12 -5.35 -3.95
C PHE A 210 -31.18 -4.50 -5.22
N TYR A 211 -30.01 -4.17 -5.75
CA TYR A 211 -29.82 -3.60 -7.08
C TYR A 211 -30.58 -4.41 -8.13
N ASP A 212 -31.25 -3.71 -9.04
CA ASP A 212 -31.96 -4.29 -10.19
C ASP A 212 -33.04 -5.33 -9.81
N GLY A 213 -33.58 -5.27 -8.58
CA GLY A 213 -34.66 -6.13 -8.12
C GLY A 213 -34.21 -7.53 -7.68
N GLN A 214 -32.90 -7.77 -7.54
CA GLN A 214 -32.39 -9.01 -6.95
C GLN A 214 -32.89 -9.17 -5.51
N ARG A 215 -33.01 -10.41 -5.04
CA ARG A 215 -33.41 -10.70 -3.65
C ARG A 215 -32.25 -11.30 -2.86
N SER A 216 -32.28 -11.17 -1.54
CA SER A 216 -31.38 -11.90 -0.66
C SER A 216 -31.53 -13.42 -0.83
N ILE A 217 -30.46 -14.14 -0.54
CA ILE A 217 -30.41 -15.59 -0.35
C ILE A 217 -30.04 -15.75 1.11
N PHE A 218 -30.97 -16.25 1.93
CA PHE A 218 -30.71 -16.46 3.35
C PHE A 218 -30.50 -17.95 3.65
N HIS A 219 -29.42 -18.24 4.35
CA HIS A 219 -28.98 -19.58 4.70
C HIS A 219 -29.40 -19.92 6.14
N GLU A 220 -30.51 -20.65 6.31
CA GLU A 220 -30.99 -21.09 7.64
C GLU A 220 -30.04 -22.10 8.30
N ILE A 221 -29.21 -22.80 7.50
CA ILE A 221 -28.29 -23.83 7.98
C ILE A 221 -26.87 -23.26 8.02
N TRP A 222 -26.37 -23.02 9.23
CA TRP A 222 -24.99 -22.60 9.42
C TRP A 222 -23.99 -23.63 8.86
N ASN A 223 -22.91 -23.16 8.23
CA ASN A 223 -21.88 -23.93 7.51
C ASN A 223 -22.30 -24.61 6.21
N GLU A 224 -23.48 -24.32 5.65
CA GLU A 224 -23.70 -24.69 4.25
C GLU A 224 -22.80 -23.87 3.31
N PRO A 225 -22.44 -24.41 2.13
CA PRO A 225 -21.58 -23.67 1.21
C PRO A 225 -22.26 -22.39 0.72
N PRO A 226 -21.55 -21.24 0.69
CA PRO A 226 -22.08 -20.03 0.07
C PRO A 226 -22.35 -20.28 -1.42
N VAL A 227 -23.27 -19.51 -2.00
CA VAL A 227 -23.59 -19.63 -3.42
C VAL A 227 -22.43 -19.10 -4.27
N ASP A 228 -22.15 -19.79 -5.39
CA ASP A 228 -21.13 -19.37 -6.35
C ASP A 228 -21.80 -18.65 -7.53
N PRO A 229 -21.79 -17.30 -7.57
CA PRO A 229 -22.44 -16.52 -8.63
C PRO A 229 -21.75 -16.65 -9.99
N THR A 230 -20.57 -17.29 -10.08
CA THR A 230 -19.88 -17.55 -11.35
C THR A 230 -20.45 -18.75 -12.09
N LYS A 231 -21.19 -19.64 -11.40
CA LYS A 231 -21.71 -20.88 -11.98
C LYS A 231 -23.04 -20.64 -12.71
N PRO A 232 -23.27 -21.31 -13.85
CA PRO A 232 -24.59 -21.34 -14.46
C PRO A 232 -25.63 -21.93 -13.50
N GLY A 233 -26.77 -21.27 -13.38
CA GLY A 233 -27.86 -21.72 -12.49
C GLY A 233 -28.67 -20.58 -11.93
N GLU A 234 -29.46 -20.87 -10.90
CA GLU A 234 -30.34 -19.93 -10.21
C GLU A 234 -29.61 -18.72 -9.62
N TYR A 235 -28.37 -18.90 -9.19
CA TYR A 235 -27.57 -17.87 -8.51
C TYR A 235 -26.59 -17.14 -9.43
N GLN A 236 -26.59 -17.44 -10.73
CA GLN A 236 -25.67 -16.82 -11.67
C GLN A 236 -25.80 -15.29 -11.67
N ASN A 237 -24.68 -14.58 -11.49
CA ASN A 237 -24.60 -13.12 -11.43
C ASN A 237 -25.36 -12.45 -10.25
N ARG A 238 -25.70 -13.19 -9.19
CA ARG A 238 -26.27 -12.65 -7.95
C ARG A 238 -25.16 -12.42 -6.93
N TRP A 239 -24.50 -11.26 -7.02
CA TRP A 239 -23.34 -10.93 -6.19
C TRP A 239 -23.75 -10.18 -4.91
N GLY A 240 -23.11 -10.52 -3.79
CA GLY A 240 -23.28 -9.79 -2.53
C GLY A 240 -24.65 -9.97 -1.87
N VAL A 241 -25.50 -10.87 -2.35
CA VAL A 241 -26.87 -11.08 -1.83
C VAL A 241 -27.01 -12.34 -0.97
N ASP A 242 -25.91 -12.97 -0.59
CA ASP A 242 -25.84 -14.24 0.16
C ASP A 242 -25.63 -13.95 1.66
N PHE A 243 -26.52 -14.40 2.55
CA PHE A 243 -26.53 -14.09 3.98
C PHE A 243 -26.64 -15.33 4.85
N PHE A 244 -25.93 -15.32 5.98
CA PHE A 244 -25.96 -16.37 7.00
C PHE A 244 -26.44 -15.87 8.37
N GLY A 245 -26.61 -14.55 8.53
CA GLY A 245 -27.16 -13.96 9.76
C GLY A 245 -26.13 -13.72 10.86
N GLY A 246 -24.83 -13.73 10.53
CA GLY A 246 -23.81 -13.35 11.51
C GLY A 246 -23.89 -11.87 11.89
N ASP A 247 -23.79 -11.55 13.18
CA ASP A 247 -24.15 -10.23 13.71
C ASP A 247 -23.22 -9.76 14.86
N LEU A 248 -23.44 -8.55 15.36
CA LEU A 248 -22.65 -7.96 16.46
C LEU A 248 -22.86 -8.66 17.82
N ALA A 249 -24.04 -9.19 18.07
CA ALA A 249 -24.34 -9.94 19.29
C ALA A 249 -23.53 -11.25 19.31
N GLY A 250 -23.44 -11.95 18.18
CA GLY A 250 -22.66 -13.16 17.99
C GLY A 250 -21.16 -12.93 18.13
N ILE A 251 -20.66 -11.77 17.70
CA ILE A 251 -19.27 -11.37 17.99
C ILE A 251 -19.08 -11.18 19.50
N THR A 252 -20.01 -10.50 20.17
CA THR A 252 -19.98 -10.27 21.63
C THR A 252 -19.97 -11.60 22.40
N GLU A 253 -20.80 -12.58 22.01
CA GLU A 253 -20.82 -13.93 22.60
C GLU A 253 -19.48 -14.67 22.51
N LYS A 254 -18.63 -14.31 21.55
CA LYS A 254 -17.37 -15.00 21.26
C LYS A 254 -16.14 -14.25 21.72
N LEU A 255 -16.28 -13.13 22.41
CA LEU A 255 -15.14 -12.41 22.95
C LEU A 255 -14.30 -13.24 23.92
N ASP A 256 -14.91 -14.13 24.70
CA ASP A 256 -14.18 -15.06 25.58
C ASP A 256 -13.33 -16.04 24.77
N TYR A 257 -13.87 -16.59 23.68
CA TYR A 257 -13.12 -17.44 22.74
C TYR A 257 -11.93 -16.70 22.12
N LEU A 258 -12.12 -15.44 21.71
CA LEU A 258 -11.07 -14.62 21.12
C LEU A 258 -9.99 -14.26 22.15
N GLN A 259 -10.38 -13.96 23.38
CA GLN A 259 -9.46 -13.73 24.48
C GLN A 259 -8.63 -14.98 24.80
N ASP A 260 -9.25 -16.15 24.88
CA ASP A 260 -8.57 -17.44 25.10
C ASP A 260 -7.56 -17.77 23.99
N LEU A 261 -7.84 -17.36 22.76
CA LEU A 261 -6.93 -17.49 21.62
C LEU A 261 -5.71 -16.54 21.71
N GLY A 262 -5.78 -15.49 22.54
CA GLY A 262 -4.73 -14.47 22.68
C GLY A 262 -4.92 -13.25 21.78
N VAL A 263 -6.12 -13.04 21.24
CA VAL A 263 -6.45 -11.86 20.42
C VAL A 263 -6.46 -10.61 21.29
N THR A 264 -5.82 -9.54 20.80
CA THR A 264 -5.80 -8.23 21.48
C THR A 264 -6.41 -7.12 20.63
N ALA A 265 -6.74 -7.40 19.38
CA ALA A 265 -7.48 -6.50 18.52
C ALA A 265 -8.35 -7.26 17.53
N ILE A 266 -9.55 -6.74 17.25
CA ILE A 266 -10.45 -7.27 16.23
C ILE A 266 -10.55 -6.24 15.11
N TYR A 267 -10.37 -6.69 13.88
CA TYR A 267 -10.67 -5.91 12.68
C TYR A 267 -11.99 -6.38 12.09
N LEU A 268 -12.98 -5.50 12.05
CA LEU A 268 -14.28 -5.78 11.43
C LEU A 268 -14.27 -5.30 9.98
N ASN A 269 -14.64 -6.20 9.05
CA ASN A 269 -15.17 -5.77 7.75
C ASN A 269 -16.37 -4.81 7.95
N PRO A 270 -16.81 -4.06 6.91
CA PRO A 270 -17.76 -2.97 7.09
C PRO A 270 -19.05 -3.41 7.81
N ILE A 271 -19.50 -2.57 8.75
CA ILE A 271 -20.69 -2.82 9.60
C ILE A 271 -21.79 -1.76 9.43
N PHE A 272 -21.54 -0.77 8.57
CA PHE A 272 -22.48 0.32 8.34
C PHE A 272 -23.58 -0.10 7.37
N GLU A 273 -24.72 0.58 7.44
CA GLU A 273 -25.90 0.31 6.62
C GLU A 273 -25.52 0.21 5.15
N ALA A 274 -25.77 -0.97 4.59
CA ALA A 274 -25.58 -1.27 3.19
C ALA A 274 -26.62 -2.33 2.77
N ARG A 275 -26.64 -2.68 1.49
CA ARG A 275 -27.45 -3.81 1.05
C ARG A 275 -26.65 -5.09 1.07
N SER A 276 -25.44 -5.09 0.52
CA SER A 276 -24.65 -6.31 0.36
C SER A 276 -24.23 -6.97 1.67
N ASN A 277 -23.97 -8.26 1.59
CA ASN A 277 -23.38 -9.03 2.69
C ASN A 277 -22.00 -8.52 3.11
N HIS A 278 -21.26 -7.87 2.22
CA HIS A 278 -19.91 -7.34 2.47
C HIS A 278 -19.89 -5.87 2.87
N ARG A 279 -20.98 -5.14 2.62
CA ARG A 279 -21.26 -3.76 3.07
C ARG A 279 -20.32 -2.64 2.61
N TYR A 280 -19.36 -2.94 1.73
CA TYR A 280 -18.54 -1.94 1.02
C TYR A 280 -19.37 -0.98 0.14
N ASP A 281 -20.57 -1.39 -0.26
CA ASP A 281 -21.58 -0.54 -0.87
C ASP A 281 -22.38 0.22 0.21
N THR A 282 -21.69 1.00 1.04
CA THR A 282 -22.29 1.70 2.18
C THR A 282 -23.32 2.75 1.74
N ALA A 283 -24.54 2.64 2.27
CA ALA A 283 -25.64 3.58 2.05
C ALA A 283 -25.62 4.71 3.08
N ASP A 284 -25.42 4.41 4.37
CA ASP A 284 -25.32 5.39 5.46
C ASP A 284 -24.21 5.03 6.46
N PHE A 285 -23.12 5.81 6.46
CA PHE A 285 -21.99 5.65 7.40
C PHE A 285 -22.34 5.96 8.87
N LYS A 286 -23.53 6.48 9.16
CA LYS A 286 -23.96 6.86 10.51
C LYS A 286 -24.86 5.82 11.17
N GLN A 287 -25.29 4.81 10.42
CA GLN A 287 -26.11 3.72 10.92
C GLN A 287 -25.35 2.40 10.87
N ILE A 288 -25.52 1.59 11.92
CA ILE A 288 -25.19 0.18 11.87
C ILE A 288 -26.20 -0.50 10.94
N ASP A 289 -25.72 -1.44 10.13
CA ASP A 289 -26.60 -2.23 9.28
C ASP A 289 -27.62 -2.98 10.14
N PRO A 290 -28.93 -2.83 9.89
CA PRO A 290 -29.98 -3.46 10.69
C PRO A 290 -29.88 -4.99 10.76
N THR A 291 -29.25 -5.64 9.77
CA THR A 291 -29.00 -7.10 9.76
C THR A 291 -27.82 -7.52 10.63
N LEU A 292 -27.07 -6.58 11.20
CA LEU A 292 -25.99 -6.83 12.16
C LEU A 292 -26.36 -6.42 13.59
N GLY A 293 -27.44 -5.65 13.78
CA GLY A 293 -27.89 -5.13 15.07
C GLY A 293 -28.05 -3.61 15.07
N THR A 294 -27.92 -2.99 16.25
CA THR A 294 -28.09 -1.55 16.44
C THR A 294 -26.80 -0.84 16.89
N LEU A 295 -26.87 0.48 17.01
CA LEU A 295 -25.79 1.26 17.62
C LEU A 295 -25.55 0.85 19.09
N GLU A 296 -26.62 0.51 19.81
CA GLU A 296 -26.53 0.01 21.18
C GLU A 296 -25.79 -1.35 21.23
N ASP A 297 -26.05 -2.26 20.29
CA ASP A 297 -25.32 -3.53 20.20
C ASP A 297 -23.83 -3.30 19.91
N PHE A 298 -23.51 -2.36 19.02
CA PHE A 298 -22.11 -1.98 18.76
C PHE A 298 -21.44 -1.37 20.01
N GLN A 299 -22.13 -0.50 20.74
CA GLN A 299 -21.62 0.06 21.99
C GLN A 299 -21.40 -1.00 23.06
N ALA A 300 -22.29 -2.00 23.15
CA ALA A 300 -22.13 -3.14 24.04
C ALA A 300 -20.90 -3.98 23.65
N LEU A 301 -20.72 -4.29 22.36
CA LEU A 301 -19.55 -4.99 21.85
C LEU A 301 -18.26 -4.24 22.19
N VAL A 302 -18.21 -2.92 21.97
CA VAL A 302 -17.06 -2.08 22.34
C VAL A 302 -16.78 -2.15 23.85
N ALA A 303 -17.81 -2.04 24.69
CA ALA A 303 -17.64 -2.09 26.14
C ALA A 303 -17.12 -3.45 26.61
N GLU A 304 -17.64 -4.55 26.09
CA GLU A 304 -17.23 -5.91 26.43
C GLU A 304 -15.83 -6.27 25.90
N ALA A 305 -15.48 -5.79 24.70
CA ALA A 305 -14.14 -5.93 24.14
C ALA A 305 -13.11 -5.17 24.98
N ASN A 306 -13.42 -3.94 25.39
CA ASN A 306 -12.55 -3.13 26.23
C ASN A 306 -12.31 -3.77 27.61
N GLN A 307 -13.32 -4.38 28.22
CA GLN A 307 -13.15 -5.13 29.48
C GLN A 307 -12.13 -6.28 29.36
N ARG A 308 -11.95 -6.81 28.15
CA ARG A 308 -11.02 -7.90 27.83
C ARG A 308 -9.67 -7.41 27.30
N GLY A 309 -9.48 -6.10 27.19
CA GLY A 309 -8.29 -5.51 26.58
C GLY A 309 -8.21 -5.68 25.06
N ILE A 310 -9.34 -5.90 24.40
CA ILE A 310 -9.45 -6.08 22.95
C ILE A 310 -9.83 -4.74 22.31
N VAL A 311 -8.99 -4.26 21.40
CA VAL A 311 -9.26 -3.04 20.61
C VAL A 311 -10.07 -3.38 19.36
N LEU A 312 -11.10 -2.60 19.04
CA LEU A 312 -11.83 -2.74 17.77
C LEU A 312 -11.29 -1.77 16.72
N ILE A 313 -11.09 -2.28 15.51
CA ILE A 313 -10.71 -1.55 14.30
C ILE A 313 -11.86 -1.71 13.30
N LEU A 314 -12.39 -0.59 12.79
CA LEU A 314 -13.44 -0.59 11.78
C LEU A 314 -12.87 -0.34 10.38
N ASP A 315 -13.49 -0.98 9.39
CA ASP A 315 -13.24 -0.71 7.98
C ASP A 315 -13.86 0.64 7.55
N GLY A 316 -13.00 1.58 7.15
CA GLY A 316 -13.38 2.91 6.70
C GLY A 316 -13.47 2.99 5.17
N VAL A 317 -14.66 2.74 4.62
CA VAL A 317 -14.90 2.74 3.17
C VAL A 317 -15.10 4.15 2.62
N PHE A 318 -14.08 5.01 2.73
CA PHE A 318 -14.21 6.44 2.42
C PHE A 318 -13.94 6.80 0.96
N ASN A 319 -13.50 5.84 0.15
CA ASN A 319 -13.19 6.09 -1.26
C ASN A 319 -14.47 6.20 -2.14
N HIS A 320 -15.51 5.43 -1.81
CA HIS A 320 -16.76 5.38 -2.57
C HIS A 320 -17.98 5.24 -1.65
N MET A 321 -19.18 5.36 -2.23
CA MET A 321 -20.45 5.15 -1.54
C MET A 321 -21.36 4.31 -2.44
N SER A 322 -22.39 3.70 -1.86
CA SER A 322 -23.37 2.93 -2.62
C SER A 322 -24.01 3.77 -3.73
N SER A 323 -24.27 3.11 -4.87
CA SER A 323 -25.17 3.66 -5.88
C SER A 323 -26.61 3.81 -5.38
N ASP A 324 -26.93 3.26 -4.21
CA ASP A 324 -28.22 3.41 -3.53
C ASP A 324 -28.11 4.17 -2.20
N SER A 325 -27.02 4.90 -1.99
CA SER A 325 -26.93 5.84 -0.88
C SER A 325 -27.92 7.00 -1.08
N PRO A 326 -28.44 7.63 -0.01
CA PRO A 326 -29.30 8.83 -0.13
C PRO A 326 -28.65 9.96 -0.96
N ALA A 327 -27.31 10.06 -0.91
CA ALA A 327 -26.57 11.06 -1.66
C ALA A 327 -26.50 10.77 -3.17
N PHE A 328 -26.57 9.51 -3.60
CA PHE A 328 -26.50 9.15 -5.02
C PHE A 328 -27.87 8.81 -5.61
N ASP A 329 -28.65 8.00 -4.89
CA ASP A 329 -30.00 7.52 -5.18
C ASP A 329 -30.26 7.11 -6.64
N ARG A 330 -29.53 6.12 -7.15
CA ARG A 330 -29.74 5.61 -8.52
C ARG A 330 -31.14 5.04 -8.74
N TYR A 331 -31.79 4.57 -7.68
CA TYR A 331 -33.01 3.77 -7.76
C TYR A 331 -34.28 4.53 -7.34
N GLY A 332 -34.16 5.82 -6.98
CA GLY A 332 -35.26 6.67 -6.55
C GLY A 332 -35.96 6.14 -5.31
N ARG A 333 -35.17 5.75 -4.31
CA ARG A 333 -35.66 5.15 -3.06
C ARG A 333 -35.93 6.18 -1.98
N TYR A 334 -35.38 7.39 -2.08
CA TYR A 334 -35.50 8.43 -1.07
C TYR A 334 -36.38 9.59 -1.57
N ASP A 335 -36.95 10.35 -0.64
CA ASP A 335 -37.78 11.51 -0.97
C ASP A 335 -36.95 12.68 -1.55
N GLU A 336 -35.69 12.80 -1.12
CA GLU A 336 -34.75 13.80 -1.60
C GLU A 336 -33.97 13.27 -2.81
N GLN A 337 -33.87 14.10 -3.86
CA GLN A 337 -33.21 13.67 -5.10
C GLN A 337 -31.69 13.57 -4.96
N GLY A 338 -31.18 12.37 -5.21
CA GLY A 338 -29.75 12.07 -5.20
C GLY A 338 -29.00 12.63 -6.41
N ALA A 339 -27.67 12.53 -6.36
CA ALA A 339 -26.77 13.01 -7.41
C ALA A 339 -27.02 12.34 -8.78
N CYS A 340 -27.59 11.13 -8.81
CA CYS A 340 -27.93 10.44 -10.05
C CYS A 340 -29.26 10.94 -10.63
N GLU A 341 -30.17 11.47 -9.81
CA GLU A 341 -31.52 11.85 -10.23
C GLU A 341 -31.64 13.32 -10.62
N SER A 342 -30.78 14.19 -10.07
CA SER A 342 -30.82 15.62 -10.31
C SER A 342 -29.44 16.25 -10.48
N LEU A 343 -29.30 17.10 -11.50
CA LEU A 343 -28.12 17.96 -11.68
C LEU A 343 -28.03 19.04 -10.59
N ASP A 344 -29.15 19.38 -9.96
CA ASP A 344 -29.26 20.37 -8.89
C ASP A 344 -29.14 19.74 -7.49
N SER A 345 -28.93 18.41 -7.41
CA SER A 345 -28.73 17.72 -6.13
C SER A 345 -27.55 18.36 -5.36
N PRO A 346 -27.69 18.63 -4.05
CA PRO A 346 -26.59 19.15 -3.24
C PRO A 346 -25.38 18.20 -3.20
N HIS A 347 -25.58 16.92 -3.51
CA HIS A 347 -24.56 15.89 -3.55
C HIS A 347 -23.92 15.71 -4.94
N ARG A 348 -24.35 16.47 -5.96
CA ARG A 348 -23.89 16.27 -7.35
C ARG A 348 -22.37 16.33 -7.49
N LEU A 349 -21.70 17.23 -6.76
CA LEU A 349 -20.25 17.40 -6.80
C LEU A 349 -19.46 16.40 -5.94
N TRP A 350 -20.13 15.50 -5.21
CA TRP A 350 -19.45 14.46 -4.43
C TRP A 350 -18.98 13.30 -5.32
N PHE A 351 -19.49 13.19 -6.55
CA PHE A 351 -19.22 12.07 -7.45
C PHE A 351 -18.62 12.53 -8.78
N PHE A 352 -17.89 11.61 -9.42
CA PHE A 352 -17.32 11.83 -10.75
C PHE A 352 -18.23 11.27 -11.84
N PHE A 353 -18.76 12.16 -12.68
CA PHE A 353 -19.55 11.82 -13.85
C PHE A 353 -18.72 12.01 -15.11
N VAL A 354 -18.73 11.01 -15.98
CA VAL A 354 -18.05 11.05 -17.29
C VAL A 354 -19.07 10.89 -18.41
N PRO A 355 -18.75 11.34 -19.63
CA PRO A 355 -19.60 11.06 -20.78
C PRO A 355 -19.71 9.55 -21.06
N PRO A 356 -20.89 9.05 -21.47
CA PRO A 356 -21.05 7.65 -21.82
C PRO A 356 -20.12 7.29 -23.00
N GLN A 357 -19.46 6.13 -22.91
CA GLN A 357 -18.67 5.59 -24.02
C GLN A 357 -19.51 4.60 -24.82
N GLY A 358 -19.66 4.83 -26.13
CA GLY A 358 -20.39 3.91 -27.02
C GLY A 358 -21.90 3.89 -26.78
N GLN A 359 -22.51 2.70 -26.71
CA GLN A 359 -23.96 2.51 -26.50
C GLN A 359 -24.34 2.28 -25.02
N GLN A 360 -23.47 2.67 -24.07
CA GLN A 360 -23.76 2.57 -22.64
C GLN A 360 -25.03 3.36 -22.31
N PRO A 361 -26.06 2.74 -21.69
CA PRO A 361 -27.27 3.45 -21.29
C PRO A 361 -26.94 4.50 -20.22
N SER A 362 -27.56 5.68 -20.34
CA SER A 362 -27.48 6.71 -19.29
C SER A 362 -28.20 6.18 -18.05
N VAL A 363 -27.46 5.95 -16.97
CA VAL A 363 -28.01 5.45 -15.69
C VAL A 363 -28.56 6.56 -14.81
N CYS A 364 -28.12 7.80 -15.05
CA CYS A 364 -28.52 9.00 -14.31
C CYS A 364 -29.21 10.01 -15.23
N VAL A 365 -29.79 11.04 -14.63
CA VAL A 365 -30.48 12.15 -15.30
C VAL A 365 -29.66 12.73 -16.44
N GLU A 366 -30.34 13.07 -17.53
CA GLU A 366 -29.70 13.61 -18.72
C GLU A 366 -28.96 14.91 -18.40
N ASN A 367 -27.70 14.98 -18.86
CA ASN A 367 -26.85 16.13 -18.70
C ASN A 367 -26.61 16.78 -20.06
N PRO A 368 -27.04 18.04 -20.28
CA PRO A 368 -26.78 18.77 -21.52
C PRO A 368 -25.30 18.92 -21.88
N GLN A 369 -24.39 18.79 -20.90
CA GLN A 369 -22.92 18.81 -21.10
C GLN A 369 -22.33 17.41 -21.38
N GLY A 370 -23.17 16.37 -21.48
CA GLY A 370 -22.80 15.03 -21.93
C GLY A 370 -22.32 14.07 -20.83
N ALA A 371 -22.08 14.52 -19.60
CA ALA A 371 -21.61 13.65 -18.50
C ALA A 371 -22.76 13.06 -17.67
N THR A 372 -23.12 11.82 -17.96
CA THR A 372 -24.21 11.09 -17.28
C THR A 372 -23.85 9.70 -16.81
N TYR A 373 -22.65 9.20 -17.15
CA TYR A 373 -22.16 7.92 -16.68
C TYR A 373 -21.39 8.12 -15.37
N TYR A 374 -21.80 7.40 -14.32
CA TYR A 374 -21.03 7.35 -13.09
C TYR A 374 -19.87 6.37 -13.26
N THR A 375 -18.67 6.81 -12.91
CA THR A 375 -17.50 5.93 -12.89
C THR A 375 -17.57 5.13 -11.60
N SER A 376 -18.06 3.88 -11.67
CA SER A 376 -17.94 2.95 -10.56
C SER A 376 -16.46 2.61 -10.35
N TRP A 377 -16.03 2.68 -9.10
CA TRP A 377 -14.71 2.23 -8.65
C TRP A 377 -14.87 0.97 -7.82
#